data_AF-A0A519UVJ7-F1
#
_entry.id   AF-A0A519UVJ7-F1
#
_cell.length_a   1.000
_cell.length_b   1.000
_cell.length_c   1.000
_cell.angle_alpha   90.00
_cell.angle_beta   90.00
_cell.angle_gamma   90.00
#
_symmetry.space_group_name_H-M   'P 1'
#
loop_
_entity.id
_entity.type
_entity.pdbx_description
1 polymer ?
#
loop_
_entity_poly.entity_id
_entity_poly.type
_entity_poly.pdbx_seq_one_letter_code
_entity_poly.pdbx_strand_id
1 'polypeptide(L)'
;TEGIVNYALSINGIKLAAFIIERPDRVKLSLRSTGDFPANEICKKYFNGGGHRNAAGGASDKNLADTVAEFKSILPEYKTQLFQ
;
A
#
# COMPACT_ATOMS: atom_id res chain seq x y z
N THR A 1 2.06 -9.78 10.40
CA THR A 1 1.68 -9.12 9.12
C THR A 1 2.84 -9.05 8.15
N GLU A 2 4.07 -8.78 8.59
CA GLU A 2 5.23 -8.63 7.69
C GLU A 2 5.48 -9.81 6.75
N GLY A 3 5.27 -11.05 7.21
CA GLY A 3 5.47 -12.25 6.38
C GLY A 3 4.55 -12.35 5.16
N ILE A 4 3.29 -11.93 5.27
CA ILE A 4 2.30 -12.05 4.18
C ILE A 4 2.60 -11.03 3.06
N VAL A 5 2.93 -9.79 3.43
CA VAL A 5 3.19 -8.73 2.44
C VAL A 5 4.52 -8.97 1.72
N ASN A 6 5.53 -9.46 2.43
CA ASN A 6 6.81 -9.84 1.83
C ASN A 6 6.65 -11.07 0.91
N TYR A 7 5.78 -12.02 1.24
CA TYR A 7 5.47 -13.13 0.34
C TYR A 7 4.86 -12.66 -0.98
N ALA A 8 3.86 -11.78 -0.92
CA ALA A 8 3.26 -11.19 -2.12
C ALA A 8 4.30 -10.44 -2.98
N LEU A 9 5.24 -9.73 -2.34
CA LEU A 9 6.31 -9.03 -3.03
C LEU A 9 7.40 -9.96 -3.61
N SER A 10 7.56 -11.17 -3.07
CA SER A 10 8.54 -12.16 -3.58
C SER A 10 8.15 -12.79 -4.92
N ILE A 11 6.90 -12.60 -5.37
CA ILE A 11 6.44 -13.04 -6.69
C ILE A 11 7.16 -12.22 -7.76
N ASN A 12 7.81 -12.89 -8.71
CA ASN A 12 8.56 -12.23 -9.77
C ASN A 12 7.66 -11.26 -10.57
N GLY A 13 8.18 -10.05 -10.81
CA GLY A 13 7.48 -8.98 -11.51
C GLY A 13 6.59 -8.10 -10.64
N ILE A 14 6.36 -8.42 -9.36
CA ILE A 14 5.59 -7.56 -8.45
C ILE A 14 6.45 -6.40 -7.94
N LYS A 15 6.01 -5.16 -8.23
CA LYS A 15 6.64 -3.91 -7.76
C LYS A 15 6.03 -3.37 -6.48
N LEU A 16 4.78 -3.71 -6.20
CA LEU A 16 4.02 -3.24 -5.05
C LEU A 16 3.12 -4.36 -4.52
N ALA A 17 3.18 -4.61 -3.23
CA ALA A 17 2.25 -5.45 -2.49
C ALA A 17 1.54 -4.60 -1.42
N ALA A 18 0.21 -4.74 -1.35
CA ALA A 18 -0.63 -4.07 -0.37
C ALA A 18 -1.40 -5.10 0.45
N PHE A 19 -1.36 -4.96 1.77
CA PHE A 19 -2.20 -5.73 2.68
C PHE A 19 -3.14 -4.79 3.41
N ILE A 20 -4.44 -4.93 3.15
CA ILE A 20 -5.48 -4.07 3.67
C ILE A 20 -6.42 -4.93 4.52
N ILE A 21 -6.63 -4.53 5.77
CA ILE A 21 -7.40 -5.29 6.75
C ILE A 21 -8.30 -4.37 7.56
N GLU A 22 -9.56 -4.77 7.68
CA GLU A 22 -10.51 -4.13 8.58
C GLU A 22 -10.22 -4.54 10.03
N ARG A 23 -10.16 -3.55 10.92
CA ARG A 23 -10.08 -3.75 12.37
C ARG A 23 -11.29 -3.06 13.00
N PRO A 24 -11.66 -3.42 14.24
CA PRO A 24 -12.79 -2.79 14.93
C PRO A 24 -12.70 -1.26 15.03
N ASP A 25 -11.49 -0.70 15.01
CA ASP A 25 -11.27 0.74 15.08
C ASP A 25 -11.25 1.42 13.70
N ARG A 26 -10.55 0.83 12.73
CA ARG A 26 -10.32 1.42 11.40
C ARG A 26 -9.81 0.40 10.40
N VAL A 27 -9.77 0.75 9.11
CA VAL A 27 -9.09 -0.06 8.10
C VAL A 27 -7.60 0.28 8.12
N LYS A 28 -6.74 -0.74 8.28
CA LYS A 28 -5.28 -0.58 8.23
C LYS A 28 -4.73 -1.09 6.90
N LEU A 29 -3.71 -0.41 6.40
CA LEU A 29 -3.00 -0.77 5.19
C LEU A 29 -1.48 -0.82 5.41
N SER A 30 -0.84 -1.83 4.85
CA SER A 30 0.60 -2.04 4.86
C SER A 30 1.09 -2.24 3.43
N LEU A 31 2.02 -1.39 3.01
CA LEU A 31 2.59 -1.40 1.67
C LEU A 31 4.05 -1.84 1.73
N ARG A 32 4.42 -2.74 0.81
CA ARG A 32 5.81 -3.08 0.50
C ARG A 32 6.04 -2.90 -0.99
N SER A 33 7.18 -2.35 -1.38
CA SER A 33 7.52 -2.17 -2.78
C SER A 33 8.98 -2.51 -3.08
N THR A 34 9.30 -2.67 -4.36
CA THR A 34 10.67 -2.79 -4.87
C THR A 34 10.99 -1.63 -5.82
N GLY A 35 12.28 -1.44 -6.12
CA GLY A 35 12.73 -0.36 -6.99
C GLY A 35 12.40 1.02 -6.42
N ASP A 36 11.93 1.92 -7.29
CA ASP A 36 11.72 3.34 -6.98
C ASP A 36 10.26 3.71 -6.66
N PHE A 37 9.40 2.72 -6.44
CA PHE A 37 8.01 2.97 -6.08
C PHE A 37 7.89 3.54 -4.65
N PRO A 38 7.33 4.76 -4.47
CA PRO A 38 7.33 5.49 -3.19
C PRO A 38 6.13 5.12 -2.30
N ALA A 39 6.18 3.95 -1.66
CA ALA A 39 5.10 3.46 -0.79
C ALA A 39 4.82 4.38 0.41
N ASN A 40 5.85 5.01 0.98
CA ASN A 40 5.70 5.99 2.06
C ASN A 40 4.89 7.21 1.68
N GLU A 41 5.06 7.72 0.46
CA GLU A 41 4.35 8.91 -0.01
C GLU A 41 2.86 8.64 -0.16
N ILE A 42 2.48 7.46 -0.68
CA ILE A 42 1.07 7.03 -0.76
C ILE A 42 0.46 6.97 0.64
N CYS A 43 1.13 6.28 1.58
CA CYS A 43 0.62 6.17 2.96
C CYS A 43 0.50 7.54 3.63
N LYS A 44 1.48 8.43 3.43
CA LYS A 44 1.48 9.77 4.02
C LYS A 44 0.40 10.68 3.43
N LYS A 45 0.24 10.66 2.10
CA LYS A 45 -0.67 11.57 1.38
C LYS A 45 -2.14 11.17 1.53
N TYR A 46 -2.44 9.87 1.51
CA TYR A 46 -3.82 9.40 1.37
C TYR A 46 -4.36 8.67 2.61
N PHE A 47 -3.50 8.20 3.51
CA PHE A 47 -3.89 7.26 4.57
C PHE A 47 -3.31 7.61 5.94
N ASN A 48 -3.08 8.90 6.22
CA ASN A 48 -2.61 9.39 7.53
C ASN A 48 -1.43 8.58 8.11
N GLY A 49 -0.54 8.13 7.22
CA GLY A 49 0.48 7.15 7.51
C GLY A 49 1.89 7.64 7.28
N GLY A 50 2.82 6.69 7.13
CA GLY A 50 4.22 6.97 6.88
C GLY A 50 5.08 5.71 6.92
N GLY A 51 6.39 5.90 6.96
CA GLY A 51 7.38 4.83 6.98
C GLY A 51 8.54 5.08 6.02
N HIS A 52 9.21 4.01 5.63
CA HIS A 52 10.31 4.04 4.67
C HIS A 52 9.79 3.95 3.24
N ARG A 53 10.60 4.40 2.27
CA ARG A 53 10.25 4.45 0.84
C ARG A 53 9.58 3.17 0.34
N ASN A 54 10.12 2.01 0.71
CA ASN A 54 9.68 0.71 0.21
C ASN A 54 8.84 -0.09 1.22
N ALA A 55 8.53 0.52 2.37
CA ALA A 55 7.99 -0.16 3.54
C ALA A 55 7.24 0.85 4.41
N ALA A 56 5.92 0.95 4.19
CA ALA A 56 5.10 1.97 4.83
C ALA A 56 3.73 1.41 5.24
N GLY A 57 3.06 2.13 6.14
CA GLY A 57 1.72 1.78 6.59
C GLY A 57 0.88 3.03 6.85
N GLY A 58 -0.43 2.83 6.84
CA GLY A 58 -1.42 3.87 7.10
C GLY A 58 -2.74 3.28 7.56
N ALA A 59 -3.73 4.15 7.69
CA ALA A 59 -5.09 3.78 8.02
C ALA A 59 -6.12 4.67 7.31
N SER A 60 -7.33 4.15 7.18
CA SER A 60 -8.50 4.84 6.66
C SER A 60 -9.65 4.68 7.64
N ASP A 61 -10.41 5.77 7.84
CA ASP A 61 -11.64 5.76 8.64
C ASP A 61 -12.86 5.31 7.82
N LYS A 62 -12.66 5.01 6.53
CA LYS A 62 -13.67 4.40 5.66
C LYS A 62 -13.76 2.89 5.91
N ASN A 63 -14.83 2.27 5.43
CA ASN A 63 -14.95 0.81 5.43
C ASN A 63 -13.94 0.16 4.45
N LEU A 64 -13.74 -1.16 4.57
CA LEU A 64 -12.75 -1.89 3.78
C LEU A 64 -12.94 -1.73 2.26
N ALA A 65 -14.19 -1.79 1.78
CA ALA A 65 -14.49 -1.73 0.35
C ALA A 65 -14.09 -0.37 -0.24
N ASP A 66 -14.46 0.71 0.46
CA ASP A 66 -14.15 2.08 0.05
C ASP A 66 -12.66 2.38 0.14
N THR A 67 -11.96 1.87 1.16
CA THR A 67 -10.49 1.99 1.25
C THR A 67 -9.79 1.28 0.10
N VAL A 68 -10.25 0.08 -0.30
CA VAL A 68 -9.70 -0.64 -1.45
C VAL A 68 -9.96 0.11 -2.75
N ALA A 69 -11.15 0.69 -2.92
CA ALA A 69 -11.51 1.48 -4.09
C ALA A 69 -10.64 2.74 -4.20
N GLU A 70 -10.49 3.49 -3.11
CA GLU A 70 -9.62 4.66 -3.03
C GLU A 70 -8.17 4.28 -3.35
N PHE A 71 -7.63 3.24 -2.71
CA PHE A 71 -6.28 2.75 -2.99
C PHE A 71 -6.06 2.45 -4.48
N LYS A 72 -7.00 1.75 -5.13
CA LYS A 72 -6.92 1.46 -6.57
C LYS A 72 -7.00 2.70 -7.44
N SER A 73 -7.78 3.71 -7.05
CA SER A 73 -7.93 4.96 -7.81
C SER A 73 -6.65 5.80 -7.85
N ILE A 74 -5.75 5.62 -6.88
CA ILE A 74 -4.47 6.32 -6.78
C ILE A 74 -3.40 5.68 -7.70
N LEU A 75 -3.44 4.37 -7.91
CA LEU A 75 -2.39 3.64 -8.65
C LEU A 75 -2.10 4.15 -10.08
N PRO A 76 -3.06 4.66 -10.87
CA PRO A 76 -2.79 5.26 -12.16
C PRO A 76 -1.78 6.41 -12.14
N GLU A 77 -1.70 7.19 -11.05
CA GLU A 77 -0.70 8.27 -10.89
C GLU A 77 0.74 7.74 -10.82
N TYR A 78 0.92 6.47 -10.45
CA TYR A 78 2.22 5.83 -10.26
C TYR A 78 2.52 4.76 -11.33
N LYS A 79 1.82 4.83 -12.48
CA LYS A 79 1.93 3.85 -13.56
C LYS A 79 3.38 3.64 -14.01
N THR A 80 4.15 4.72 -14.16
CA THR A 80 5.55 4.64 -14.59
C THR A 80 6.39 3.81 -13.63
N GLN A 81 6.25 4.02 -12.32
CA GLN A 81 6.99 3.29 -11.30
C GLN A 81 6.54 1.82 -11.16
N LEU A 82 5.29 1.51 -11.53
CA LEU A 82 4.74 0.15 -11.49
C LEU A 82 5.19 -0.73 -12.66
N PHE A 83 5.48 -0.14 -13.82
CA PHE A 83 5.82 -0.87 -15.06
C PHE A 83 7.27 -0.67 -15.52
N GLN A 84 8.13 -0.10 -14.66
CA GLN A 84 9.57 0.02 -14.89
C GLN A 84 10.33 -1.30 -14.66
#